data_AF-A0A7S2DDW9-F1
#
_entry.id   AF-A0A7S2DDW9-F1
#
_cell.length_a   1.000
_cell.length_b   1.000
_cell.length_c   1.000
_cell.angle_alpha   90.00
_cell.angle_beta   90.00
_cell.angle_gamma   90.00
#
_symmetry.space_group_name_H-M   'P 1'
#
loop_
_entity.id
_entity.type
_entity.pdbx_description
1 polymer ?
#
loop_
_entity_poly.entity_id
_entity_poly.type
_entity_poly.pdbx_seq_one_letter_code
_entity_poly.pdbx_strand_id
1 'polypeptide(L)'
;VSFESGIVPQPVRWIPVLKEGRKALEEINKEMGLGFDEWDYNYYLNLYRDDLKRDPSDCELFDFAQSNSEHSRHWFFGGKMVIDGVEKEESLFRIVKDTLSKNPNANSNSVIAFADNSSSIVGAKVPMIVPAYYSDTKVEPGQPCHYVEAEMDMDLIYTAETHNMPTGICPFAGAETGTGGRLRDVQSTGTGASYVAGTIGYCVGALNNPMDKKPYEDAGWSYPSNMASPLDILIEGSNGASDYGNKFGEPLICGFTRSFGLRDAGGERREWVKP
;
A
#
# COMPACT_ATOMS: atom_id res chain seq x y z
N VAL A 1 -19.89 -13.59 31.11
CA VAL A 1 -18.78 -14.23 30.36
C VAL A 1 -17.56 -13.35 30.61
N SER A 2 -16.52 -13.88 31.24
CA SER A 2 -15.28 -13.13 31.49
C SER A 2 -14.52 -12.99 30.16
N PHE A 3 -14.00 -11.79 29.87
CA PHE A 3 -13.12 -11.53 28.72
C PHE A 3 -11.66 -11.92 29.02
N GLU A 4 -11.39 -12.59 30.15
CA GLU A 4 -10.05 -13.05 30.50
C GLU A 4 -9.60 -14.17 29.57
N SER A 5 -8.56 -13.88 28.77
CA SER A 5 -7.97 -14.84 27.84
C SER A 5 -6.99 -15.82 28.51
N GLY A 6 -6.57 -15.56 29.74
CA GLY A 6 -5.49 -16.29 30.41
C GLY A 6 -4.11 -16.08 29.79
N ILE A 7 -3.98 -15.18 28.81
CA ILE A 7 -2.74 -14.87 28.11
C ILE A 7 -2.00 -13.77 28.87
N VAL A 8 -0.75 -14.03 29.24
CA VAL A 8 0.16 -13.03 29.82
C VAL A 8 0.97 -12.40 28.69
N PRO A 9 0.92 -11.07 28.49
CA PRO A 9 1.72 -10.39 27.48
C PRO A 9 3.22 -10.61 27.71
N GLN A 10 3.96 -10.82 26.61
CA GLN A 10 5.43 -10.90 26.70
C GLN A 10 5.99 -9.55 27.17
N PRO A 11 7.01 -9.55 28.04
CA PRO A 11 7.65 -8.30 28.47
C PRO A 11 8.47 -7.69 27.33
N VAL A 12 8.58 -6.37 27.33
CA VAL A 12 9.45 -5.61 26.42
C VAL A 12 10.91 -6.04 26.64
N ARG A 13 11.65 -6.26 25.56
CA ARG A 13 13.09 -6.58 25.61
C ARG A 13 13.92 -5.34 25.35
N TRP A 14 14.89 -5.07 26.23
CA TRP A 14 15.87 -4.00 26.06
C TRP A 14 17.15 -4.57 25.42
N ILE A 15 17.60 -3.94 24.35
CA ILE A 15 18.75 -4.39 23.54
C ILE A 15 20.00 -3.66 24.03
N PRO A 16 21.05 -4.36 24.52
CA PRO A 16 22.14 -3.77 25.28
C PRO A 16 23.18 -3.02 24.40
N VAL A 17 22.74 -2.08 23.57
CA VAL A 17 23.56 -1.31 22.63
C VAL A 17 24.62 -0.47 23.33
N LEU A 18 24.37 0.06 24.52
CA LEU A 18 25.38 0.83 25.26
C LEU A 18 26.57 -0.03 25.69
N LYS A 19 26.30 -1.28 26.06
CA LYS A 19 27.32 -2.20 26.57
C LYS A 19 27.99 -2.99 25.43
N GLU A 20 27.20 -3.44 24.47
CA GLU A 20 27.62 -4.38 23.43
C GLU A 20 27.80 -3.71 22.06
N GLY A 21 27.43 -2.43 21.96
CA GLY A 21 27.60 -1.61 20.77
C GLY A 21 26.83 -2.17 19.59
N ARG A 22 27.45 -2.04 18.40
CA ARG A 22 26.91 -2.50 17.12
C ARG A 22 26.50 -3.97 17.12
N LYS A 23 27.22 -4.82 17.86
CA LYS A 23 26.96 -6.26 17.87
C LYS A 23 25.53 -6.59 18.32
N ALA A 24 25.00 -5.86 19.31
CA ALA A 24 23.62 -6.07 19.76
C ALA A 24 22.58 -5.71 18.67
N LEU A 25 22.88 -4.72 17.82
CA LEU A 25 22.03 -4.34 16.69
C LEU A 25 22.07 -5.39 15.56
N GLU A 26 23.24 -5.98 15.29
CA GLU A 26 23.38 -7.04 14.28
C GLU A 26 22.65 -8.32 14.71
N GLU A 27 22.73 -8.69 16.00
CA GLU A 27 22.04 -9.85 16.55
C GLU A 27 20.52 -9.70 16.46
N ILE A 28 19.97 -8.56 16.91
CA ILE A 28 18.52 -8.32 16.84
C ILE A 28 18.02 -8.18 15.40
N ASN A 29 18.80 -7.56 14.50
CA ASN A 29 18.44 -7.47 13.09
C ASN A 29 18.29 -8.87 12.47
N LYS A 30 19.24 -9.76 12.76
CA LYS A 30 19.19 -11.14 12.26
C LYS A 30 18.05 -11.94 12.89
N GLU A 31 17.80 -11.75 14.18
CA GLU A 31 16.76 -12.48 14.92
C GLU A 31 15.35 -12.11 14.42
N MET A 32 15.07 -10.81 14.27
CA MET A 32 13.74 -10.31 13.93
C MET A 32 13.55 -10.04 12.43
N GLY A 33 14.62 -10.09 11.62
CA GLY A 33 14.56 -9.78 10.20
C GLY A 33 14.27 -8.30 9.93
N LEU A 34 14.96 -7.40 10.62
CA LEU A 34 14.69 -5.94 10.57
C LEU A 34 15.14 -5.28 9.25
N GLY A 35 15.99 -5.95 8.47
CA GLY A 35 16.46 -5.45 7.18
C GLY A 35 17.49 -4.31 7.27
N PHE A 36 18.10 -4.09 8.44
CA PHE A 36 19.09 -3.04 8.62
C PHE A 36 20.35 -3.27 7.79
N ASP A 37 20.87 -2.19 7.23
CA ASP A 37 22.15 -2.15 6.52
C ASP A 37 23.26 -1.41 7.31
N GLU A 38 24.40 -1.19 6.67
CA GLU A 38 25.54 -0.48 7.28
C GLU A 38 25.20 0.95 7.72
N TRP A 39 24.36 1.66 6.97
CA TRP A 39 23.96 3.01 7.32
C TRP A 39 23.07 2.99 8.56
N ASP A 40 22.08 2.09 8.59
CA ASP A 40 21.18 1.89 9.72
C ASP A 40 21.95 1.60 11.01
N TYR A 41 22.89 0.63 10.99
CA TYR A 41 23.67 0.29 12.18
C TYR A 41 24.45 1.48 12.72
N ASN A 42 25.08 2.27 11.84
CA ASN A 42 25.84 3.43 12.25
C ASN A 42 24.93 4.53 12.81
N TYR A 43 23.80 4.77 12.16
CA TYR A 43 22.84 5.78 12.59
C TYR A 43 22.22 5.42 13.94
N TYR A 44 21.64 4.22 14.08
CA TYR A 44 20.97 3.81 15.32
C TYR A 44 21.97 3.64 16.48
N LEU A 45 23.19 3.16 16.23
CA LEU A 45 24.22 3.11 17.26
C LEU A 45 24.53 4.50 17.81
N ASN A 46 24.75 5.48 16.95
CA ASN A 46 25.06 6.85 17.37
C ASN A 46 23.86 7.48 18.09
N LEU A 47 22.64 7.29 17.56
CA LEU A 47 21.40 7.79 18.18
C LEU A 47 21.26 7.29 19.62
N TYR A 48 21.39 5.97 19.86
CA TYR A 48 21.19 5.41 21.20
C TYR A 48 22.38 5.63 22.13
N ARG A 49 23.61 5.60 21.61
CA ARG A 49 24.83 5.79 22.41
C ARG A 49 25.07 7.26 22.78
N ASP A 50 25.02 8.15 21.80
CA ASP A 50 25.51 9.52 21.93
C ASP A 50 24.39 10.50 22.28
N ASP A 51 23.24 10.38 21.61
CA ASP A 51 22.14 11.33 21.74
C ASP A 51 21.18 10.94 22.88
N LEU A 52 20.61 9.73 22.83
CA LEU A 52 19.61 9.27 23.80
C LEU A 52 20.22 8.68 25.07
N LYS A 53 21.45 8.18 25.00
CA LYS A 53 22.22 7.61 26.13
C LYS A 53 21.44 6.53 26.90
N ARG A 54 20.73 5.67 26.18
CA ARG A 54 20.01 4.51 26.72
C ARG A 54 19.95 3.39 25.69
N ASP A 55 19.66 2.20 26.17
CA ASP A 55 19.38 1.07 25.30
C ASP A 55 18.01 1.24 24.59
N PRO A 56 17.90 0.84 23.31
CA PRO A 56 16.61 0.69 22.63
C PRO A 56 15.81 -0.50 23.19
N SER A 57 14.49 -0.40 23.11
CA SER A 57 13.62 -1.56 23.13
C SER A 57 13.56 -2.24 21.76
N ASP A 58 13.21 -3.52 21.75
CA ASP A 58 12.89 -4.27 20.54
C ASP A 58 11.75 -3.63 19.73
N CYS A 59 10.71 -3.10 20.39
CA CYS A 59 9.63 -2.36 19.74
C CYS A 59 10.12 -1.12 18.98
N GLU A 60 11.04 -0.34 19.55
CA GLU A 60 11.58 0.85 18.87
C GLU A 60 12.39 0.47 17.62
N LEU A 61 13.23 -0.57 17.70
CA LEU A 61 13.99 -1.03 16.55
C LEU A 61 13.09 -1.61 15.47
N PHE A 62 12.03 -2.33 15.86
CA PHE A 62 11.05 -2.83 14.91
C PHE A 62 10.27 -1.68 14.23
N ASP A 63 9.88 -0.65 14.98
CA ASP A 63 9.26 0.55 14.38
C ASP A 63 10.19 1.23 13.38
N PHE A 64 11.47 1.43 13.71
CA PHE A 64 12.45 1.99 12.77
C PHE A 64 12.62 1.14 11.51
N ALA A 65 12.65 -0.19 11.64
CA ALA A 65 12.71 -1.10 10.51
C ALA A 65 11.53 -0.90 9.54
N GLN A 66 10.32 -0.80 10.08
CA GLN A 66 9.11 -0.60 9.26
C GLN A 66 9.05 0.81 8.68
N SER A 67 9.33 1.82 9.50
CA SER A 67 9.23 3.24 9.14
C SER A 67 10.30 3.71 8.17
N ASN A 68 11.48 3.06 8.13
CA ASN A 68 12.58 3.38 7.21
C ASN A 68 12.74 2.38 6.05
N SER A 69 11.88 1.35 5.98
CA SER A 69 11.86 0.42 4.84
C SER A 69 11.64 1.15 3.50
N GLU A 70 12.08 0.53 2.40
CA GLU A 70 11.85 1.06 1.05
C GLU A 70 10.37 1.29 0.76
N HIS A 71 9.50 0.40 1.23
CA HIS A 71 8.05 0.51 1.04
C HIS A 71 7.47 1.76 1.71
N SER A 72 8.02 2.18 2.86
CA SER A 72 7.52 3.34 3.62
C SER A 72 8.17 4.65 3.16
N ARG A 73 9.47 4.65 2.86
CA ARG A 73 10.23 5.88 2.54
C ARG A 73 10.46 6.14 1.07
N HIS A 74 10.25 5.15 0.21
CA HIS A 74 10.39 5.31 -1.23
C HIS A 74 11.78 5.85 -1.62
N TRP A 75 12.85 5.28 -1.03
CA TRP A 75 14.21 5.76 -1.25
C TRP A 75 14.62 5.68 -2.72
N PHE A 76 14.17 4.68 -3.47
CA PHE A 76 14.44 4.62 -4.91
C PHE A 76 13.81 5.78 -5.68
N PHE A 77 12.59 6.21 -5.30
CA PHE A 77 11.92 7.33 -5.96
C PHE A 77 12.52 8.69 -5.58
N GLY A 78 13.00 8.83 -4.34
CA GLY A 78 13.66 10.04 -3.85
C GLY A 78 15.15 10.12 -4.16
N GLY A 79 15.77 9.01 -4.54
CA GLY A 79 17.20 8.86 -4.71
C GLY A 79 17.78 9.65 -5.90
N LYS A 80 19.10 9.84 -5.84
CA LYS A 80 19.87 10.41 -6.95
C LYS A 80 19.97 9.41 -8.09
N MET A 81 19.74 9.87 -9.31
CA MET A 81 19.88 9.04 -10.51
C MET A 81 21.16 9.38 -11.26
N VAL A 82 21.96 8.37 -11.58
CA VAL A 82 23.13 8.47 -12.47
C VAL A 82 22.90 7.52 -13.63
N ILE A 83 22.72 8.06 -14.84
CA ILE A 83 22.47 7.27 -16.06
C ILE A 83 23.65 7.48 -17.00
N ASP A 84 24.29 6.40 -17.39
CA ASP A 84 25.50 6.39 -18.24
C ASP A 84 26.61 7.31 -17.73
N GLY A 85 26.80 7.33 -16.39
CA GLY A 85 27.81 8.15 -15.71
C GLY A 85 27.42 9.62 -15.52
N VAL A 86 26.22 10.04 -15.92
CA VAL A 86 25.73 11.41 -15.78
C VAL A 86 24.66 11.49 -14.70
N GLU A 87 24.94 12.25 -13.64
CA GLU A 87 23.94 12.58 -12.60
C GLU A 87 22.81 13.41 -13.20
N LYS A 88 21.56 13.04 -12.89
CA LYS A 88 20.36 13.76 -13.30
C LYS A 88 19.93 14.72 -12.21
N GLU A 89 19.44 15.90 -12.62
CA GLU A 89 19.00 16.95 -11.69
C GLU A 89 17.73 16.56 -10.92
N GLU A 90 16.82 15.83 -11.56
CA GLU A 90 15.54 15.45 -11.00
C GLU A 90 15.58 13.99 -10.52
N SER A 91 14.96 13.71 -9.36
CA SER A 91 14.61 12.34 -8.94
C SER A 91 13.32 11.87 -9.63
N LEU A 92 13.02 10.57 -9.57
CA LEU A 92 11.75 10.04 -10.10
C LEU A 92 10.54 10.74 -9.46
N PHE A 93 10.60 10.97 -8.14
CA PHE A 93 9.53 11.66 -7.44
C PHE A 93 9.39 13.12 -7.88
N ARG A 94 10.51 13.80 -8.21
CA ARG A 94 10.47 15.15 -8.76
C ARG A 94 9.82 15.17 -10.14
N ILE A 95 10.16 14.23 -11.01
CA ILE A 95 9.54 14.09 -12.34
C ILE A 95 8.02 13.97 -12.23
N VAL A 96 7.53 13.15 -11.29
CA VAL A 96 6.08 13.00 -11.04
C VAL A 96 5.46 14.29 -10.49
N LYS A 97 6.07 14.93 -9.48
CA LYS A 97 5.55 16.20 -8.93
C LYS A 97 5.50 17.33 -9.95
N ASP A 98 6.41 17.29 -10.92
CA ASP A 98 6.50 18.31 -11.94
C ASP A 98 5.38 18.27 -12.98
N THR A 99 4.66 17.15 -13.11
CA THR A 99 3.43 17.13 -13.92
C THR A 99 2.35 18.04 -13.35
N LEU A 100 2.36 18.26 -12.03
CA LEU A 100 1.49 19.23 -11.36
C LEU A 100 2.09 20.63 -11.41
N SER A 101 3.36 20.79 -10.99
CA SER A 101 3.99 22.11 -10.85
C SER A 101 4.12 22.87 -12.18
N LYS A 102 4.34 22.15 -13.28
CA LYS A 102 4.49 22.71 -14.64
C LYS A 102 3.16 22.78 -15.39
N ASN A 103 2.05 22.30 -14.83
CA ASN A 103 0.73 22.39 -15.46
C ASN A 103 0.09 23.75 -15.16
N PRO A 104 -0.15 24.62 -16.17
CA PRO A 104 -0.71 25.96 -15.95
C PRO A 104 -2.13 25.93 -15.37
N ASN A 105 -2.86 24.81 -15.53
CA ASN A 105 -4.22 24.63 -15.02
C ASN A 105 -4.25 23.89 -13.68
N ALA A 106 -3.11 23.54 -13.08
CA ALA A 106 -3.06 22.80 -11.82
C ALA A 106 -3.84 23.50 -10.70
N ASN A 107 -3.66 24.81 -10.56
CA ASN A 107 -4.27 25.61 -9.49
C ASN A 107 -5.79 25.75 -9.61
N SER A 108 -6.38 25.47 -10.78
CA SER A 108 -7.83 25.56 -10.97
C SER A 108 -8.55 24.21 -10.88
N ASN A 109 -7.81 23.10 -10.73
CA ASN A 109 -8.40 21.77 -10.73
C ASN A 109 -7.88 20.88 -9.60
N SER A 110 -6.61 20.94 -9.22
CA SER A 110 -6.07 20.10 -8.15
C SER A 110 -6.46 20.66 -6.78
N VAL A 111 -7.09 19.83 -5.94
CA VAL A 111 -7.48 20.19 -4.56
C VAL A 111 -6.48 19.61 -3.57
N ILE A 112 -6.13 18.32 -3.73
CA ILE A 112 -5.16 17.61 -2.88
C ILE A 112 -4.17 16.87 -3.77
N ALA A 113 -2.87 17.09 -3.55
CA ALA A 113 -1.80 16.34 -4.20
C ALA A 113 -0.56 16.27 -3.31
N PHE A 114 -0.01 15.06 -3.14
CA PHE A 114 1.23 14.78 -2.38
C PHE A 114 1.22 15.25 -0.91
N ALA A 115 0.04 15.42 -0.32
CA ALA A 115 -0.14 15.96 1.04
C ALA A 115 -1.16 15.17 1.88
N ASP A 116 -1.64 14.03 1.37
CA ASP A 116 -2.60 13.15 2.02
C ASP A 116 -2.49 11.72 1.42
N ASN A 117 -3.27 10.77 1.93
CA ASN A 117 -3.31 9.37 1.49
C ASN A 117 -3.97 9.20 0.11
N SER A 118 -4.73 10.20 -0.34
CA SER A 118 -5.31 10.22 -1.69
C SER A 118 -5.12 11.58 -2.35
N SER A 119 -5.31 11.62 -3.67
CA SER A 119 -5.38 12.86 -4.44
C SER A 119 -6.83 13.26 -4.70
N SER A 120 -7.08 14.55 -4.89
CA SER A 120 -8.41 15.07 -5.19
C SER A 120 -8.37 16.19 -6.22
N ILE A 121 -9.39 16.25 -7.07
CA ILE A 121 -9.63 17.36 -8.00
C ILE A 121 -11.01 17.98 -7.77
N VAL A 122 -11.18 19.21 -8.24
CA VAL A 122 -12.44 19.94 -8.17
C VAL A 122 -13.52 19.13 -8.87
N GLY A 123 -14.61 18.87 -8.15
CA GLY A 123 -15.76 18.16 -8.69
C GLY A 123 -16.89 19.12 -9.05
N ALA A 124 -18.09 18.84 -8.55
CA ALA A 124 -19.29 19.58 -8.92
C ALA A 124 -20.30 19.68 -7.77
N LYS A 125 -21.26 20.59 -7.93
CA LYS A 125 -22.50 20.57 -7.14
C LYS A 125 -23.36 19.40 -7.60
N VAL A 126 -23.71 18.53 -6.66
CA VAL A 126 -24.50 17.32 -6.92
C VAL A 126 -25.74 17.35 -6.03
N PRO A 127 -26.96 17.17 -6.59
CA PRO A 127 -28.15 16.97 -5.79
C PRO A 127 -28.08 15.60 -5.10
N MET A 128 -28.16 15.59 -3.77
CA MET A 128 -28.06 14.39 -2.95
C MET A 128 -29.16 14.34 -1.90
N ILE A 129 -29.50 13.12 -1.48
CA ILE A 129 -30.31 12.87 -0.28
C ILE A 129 -29.34 12.70 0.90
N VAL A 130 -29.35 13.65 1.83
CA VAL A 130 -28.42 13.70 2.97
C VAL A 130 -29.19 13.87 4.29
N PRO A 131 -28.61 13.46 5.44
CA PRO A 131 -29.14 13.83 6.74
C PRO A 131 -29.29 15.36 6.87
N ALA A 132 -30.37 15.83 7.48
CA ALA A 132 -30.72 17.25 7.55
C ALA A 132 -29.61 18.16 8.14
N TYR A 133 -28.73 17.64 9.00
CA TYR A 133 -27.63 18.41 9.60
C TYR A 133 -26.56 18.86 8.59
N TYR A 134 -26.53 18.30 7.37
CA TYR A 134 -25.64 18.79 6.30
C TYR A 134 -26.10 20.12 5.69
N SER A 135 -27.38 20.46 5.80
CA SER A 135 -27.98 21.64 5.17
C SER A 135 -28.68 22.60 6.14
N ASP A 136 -29.02 22.14 7.36
CA ASP A 136 -29.64 22.95 8.40
C ASP A 136 -28.76 22.98 9.66
N THR A 137 -28.15 24.15 9.92
CA THR A 137 -27.27 24.37 11.08
C THR A 137 -27.97 24.31 12.43
N LYS A 138 -29.31 24.23 12.46
CA LYS A 138 -30.10 24.02 13.69
C LYS A 138 -30.20 22.55 14.09
N VAL A 139 -29.86 21.62 13.20
CA VAL A 139 -29.86 20.18 13.47
C VAL A 139 -28.45 19.77 13.89
N GLU A 140 -28.30 19.32 15.14
CA GLU A 140 -27.01 18.90 15.65
C GLU A 140 -26.59 17.52 15.11
N PRO A 141 -25.34 17.34 14.65
CA PRO A 141 -24.80 16.03 14.29
C PRO A 141 -24.86 15.03 15.45
N GLY A 142 -25.11 13.76 15.14
CA GLY A 142 -25.19 12.67 16.13
C GLY A 142 -26.56 12.51 16.79
N GLN A 143 -27.51 13.41 16.53
CA GLN A 143 -28.92 13.23 16.93
C GLN A 143 -29.74 12.58 15.80
N PRO A 144 -30.83 11.85 16.11
CA PRO A 144 -31.77 11.38 15.10
C PRO A 144 -32.33 12.54 14.27
N CYS A 145 -32.22 12.46 12.94
CA CYS A 145 -32.77 13.45 12.03
C CYS A 145 -33.33 12.76 10.77
N HIS A 146 -34.13 13.50 10.00
CA HIS A 146 -34.68 13.05 8.72
C HIS A 146 -33.70 13.34 7.58
N TYR A 147 -33.91 12.69 6.44
CA TYR A 147 -33.18 12.98 5.20
C TYR A 147 -33.87 14.10 4.43
N VAL A 148 -33.07 14.91 3.72
CA VAL A 148 -33.51 15.99 2.84
C VAL A 148 -32.74 15.97 1.53
N GLU A 149 -33.32 16.53 0.48
CA GLU A 149 -32.59 16.83 -0.74
C GLU A 149 -31.79 18.13 -0.56
N ALA A 150 -30.50 18.09 -0.88
CA ALA A 150 -29.62 19.26 -0.85
C ALA A 150 -28.60 19.20 -1.99
N GLU A 151 -28.17 20.37 -2.47
CA GLU A 151 -26.99 20.45 -3.35
C GLU A 151 -25.72 20.43 -2.51
N MET A 152 -24.86 19.45 -2.76
CA MET A 152 -23.59 19.27 -2.07
C MET A 152 -22.43 19.54 -3.03
N ASP A 153 -21.43 20.28 -2.58
CA ASP A 153 -20.16 20.41 -3.31
C ASP A 153 -19.34 19.12 -3.09
N MET A 154 -19.17 18.33 -4.16
CA MET A 154 -18.54 17.01 -4.12
C MET A 154 -17.31 16.97 -5.02
N ASP A 155 -16.12 17.06 -4.43
CA ASP A 155 -14.85 16.87 -5.12
C ASP A 155 -14.57 15.38 -5.41
N LEU A 156 -13.72 15.11 -6.40
CA LEU A 156 -13.43 13.77 -6.87
C LEU A 156 -12.08 13.28 -6.35
N ILE A 157 -12.11 12.18 -5.60
CA ILE A 157 -10.92 11.54 -5.03
C ILE A 157 -10.42 10.43 -5.96
N TYR A 158 -9.10 10.36 -6.11
CA TYR A 158 -8.40 9.29 -6.83
C TYR A 158 -7.28 8.72 -5.96
N THR A 159 -7.32 7.41 -5.80
CA THR A 159 -6.28 6.63 -5.16
C THR A 159 -6.13 5.30 -5.86
N ALA A 160 -4.92 4.76 -5.84
CA ALA A 160 -4.60 3.44 -6.36
C ALA A 160 -3.52 2.83 -5.48
N GLU A 161 -3.75 1.60 -5.05
CA GLU A 161 -2.78 0.81 -4.30
C GLU A 161 -2.48 -0.49 -5.03
N THR A 162 -1.42 -1.16 -4.61
CA THR A 162 -1.06 -2.49 -5.09
C THR A 162 -0.78 -3.38 -3.89
N HIS A 163 -1.12 -4.67 -3.96
CA HIS A 163 -0.89 -5.61 -2.85
C HIS A 163 -0.22 -6.91 -3.30
N ASN A 164 0.84 -6.74 -4.07
CA ASN A 164 1.48 -7.76 -4.89
C ASN A 164 2.05 -8.94 -4.11
N MET A 165 2.92 -8.67 -3.11
CA MET A 165 3.60 -9.75 -2.38
C MET A 165 2.61 -10.59 -1.56
N PRO A 166 1.69 -10.01 -0.77
CA PRO A 166 0.73 -10.81 0.00
C PRO A 166 -0.23 -11.57 -0.91
N THR A 167 -0.68 -10.96 -2.02
CA THR A 167 -1.52 -11.65 -3.01
C THR A 167 -0.78 -12.80 -3.69
N GLY A 168 0.52 -12.66 -3.94
CA GLY A 168 1.35 -13.75 -4.45
C GLY A 168 1.45 -14.94 -3.50
N ILE A 169 1.42 -14.71 -2.18
CA ILE A 169 1.53 -15.78 -1.16
C ILE A 169 0.16 -16.38 -0.83
N CYS A 170 -0.84 -15.54 -0.54
CA CYS A 170 -2.19 -15.91 -0.13
C CYS A 170 -3.19 -15.01 -0.87
N PRO A 171 -3.62 -15.39 -2.10
CA PRO A 171 -4.29 -14.45 -2.99
C PRO A 171 -5.59 -13.88 -2.46
N PHE A 172 -6.44 -14.70 -1.83
CA PHE A 172 -7.70 -14.22 -1.25
C PHE A 172 -7.45 -13.14 -0.22
N ALA A 173 -6.71 -13.46 0.84
CA ALA A 173 -6.46 -12.52 1.93
C ALA A 173 -5.67 -11.29 1.46
N GLY A 174 -4.69 -11.49 0.57
CA GLY A 174 -3.89 -10.40 0.01
C GLY A 174 -4.71 -9.41 -0.83
N ALA A 175 -5.61 -9.90 -1.69
CA ALA A 175 -6.45 -9.01 -2.49
C ALA A 175 -7.57 -8.37 -1.66
N GLU A 176 -8.10 -9.11 -0.68
CA GLU A 176 -9.09 -8.64 0.29
C GLU A 176 -8.53 -7.44 1.09
N THR A 177 -7.36 -7.59 1.72
CA THR A 177 -6.75 -6.50 2.50
C THR A 177 -6.27 -5.35 1.64
N GLY A 178 -5.97 -5.58 0.36
CA GLY A 178 -5.55 -4.55 -0.59
C GLY A 178 -6.71 -3.66 -0.98
N THR A 179 -7.88 -4.27 -1.21
CA THR A 179 -9.13 -3.53 -1.38
C THR A 179 -9.45 -2.72 -0.12
N GLY A 180 -9.33 -3.34 1.04
CA GLY A 180 -9.62 -2.68 2.32
C GLY A 180 -8.66 -1.56 2.70
N GLY A 181 -7.36 -1.68 2.40
CA GLY A 181 -6.36 -0.63 2.59
C GLY A 181 -6.74 0.63 1.84
N ARG A 182 -6.87 0.50 0.53
CA ARG A 182 -7.27 1.58 -0.36
C ARG A 182 -8.62 2.21 0.01
N LEU A 183 -9.62 1.43 0.43
CA LEU A 183 -10.88 2.01 0.92
C LEU A 183 -10.68 2.89 2.17
N ARG A 184 -9.80 2.50 3.09
CA ARG A 184 -9.48 3.33 4.26
C ARG A 184 -8.75 4.60 3.87
N ASP A 185 -7.87 4.58 2.89
CA ASP A 185 -7.20 5.79 2.40
C ASP A 185 -8.18 6.80 1.82
N VAL A 186 -9.20 6.33 1.10
CA VAL A 186 -10.30 7.20 0.65
C VAL A 186 -11.01 7.79 1.87
N GLN A 187 -11.45 6.95 2.80
CA GLN A 187 -12.22 7.41 3.96
C GLN A 187 -11.43 8.34 4.88
N SER A 188 -10.10 8.20 4.96
CA SER A 188 -9.22 9.04 5.77
C SER A 188 -8.75 10.31 5.07
N THR A 189 -9.14 10.55 3.81
CA THR A 189 -8.73 11.76 3.07
C THR A 189 -9.36 13.00 3.69
N GLY A 190 -8.55 14.03 3.94
CA GLY A 190 -8.96 15.27 4.59
C GLY A 190 -9.51 15.02 6.00
N THR A 191 -10.76 15.43 6.24
CA THR A 191 -11.47 15.20 7.51
C THR A 191 -12.53 14.10 7.40
N GLY A 192 -12.45 13.27 6.35
CA GLY A 192 -13.42 12.23 6.04
C GLY A 192 -13.93 12.36 4.60
N ALA A 193 -13.96 11.24 3.88
CA ALA A 193 -14.57 11.17 2.55
C ALA A 193 -15.30 9.84 2.32
N SER A 194 -15.97 9.74 1.17
CA SER A 194 -16.75 8.57 0.78
C SER A 194 -16.24 7.98 -0.54
N TYR A 195 -16.11 6.66 -0.60
CA TYR A 195 -15.86 5.96 -1.85
C TYR A 195 -17.15 5.86 -2.68
N VAL A 196 -16.99 5.81 -4.00
CA VAL A 196 -18.10 5.75 -4.96
C VAL A 196 -18.02 4.46 -5.77
N ALA A 197 -16.85 4.18 -6.36
CA ALA A 197 -16.63 3.00 -7.16
C ALA A 197 -15.15 2.63 -7.20
N GLY A 198 -14.87 1.34 -7.31
CA GLY A 198 -13.53 0.78 -7.40
C GLY A 198 -13.16 0.34 -8.81
N THR A 199 -11.86 0.21 -9.03
CA THR A 199 -11.24 -0.39 -10.22
C THR A 199 -10.29 -1.49 -9.78
N ILE A 200 -10.16 -2.55 -10.58
CA ILE A 200 -9.24 -3.65 -10.26
C ILE A 200 -8.36 -4.07 -11.43
N GLY A 201 -7.10 -4.42 -11.14
CA GLY A 201 -6.12 -4.80 -12.14
C GLY A 201 -5.33 -6.02 -11.71
N TYR A 202 -5.14 -6.96 -12.64
CA TYR A 202 -4.31 -8.15 -12.41
C TYR A 202 -3.25 -8.29 -13.49
N CYS A 203 -2.01 -8.51 -13.06
CA CYS A 203 -0.90 -8.95 -13.89
C CYS A 203 -0.39 -10.27 -13.31
N VAL A 204 -0.48 -11.36 -14.07
CA VAL A 204 -0.08 -12.69 -13.60
C VAL A 204 0.74 -13.42 -14.63
N GLY A 205 1.40 -14.48 -14.20
CA GLY A 205 2.10 -15.37 -15.09
C GLY A 205 1.25 -16.15 -16.11
N ALA A 206 1.91 -17.06 -16.83
CA ALA A 206 1.27 -18.07 -17.65
C ALA A 206 0.29 -18.89 -16.79
N LEU A 207 -0.96 -18.96 -17.24
CA LEU A 207 -2.04 -19.52 -16.44
C LEU A 207 -1.92 -21.04 -16.36
N ASN A 208 -1.43 -21.68 -17.42
CA ASN A 208 -1.31 -23.13 -17.53
C ASN A 208 -2.63 -23.82 -17.15
N ASN A 209 -3.75 -23.28 -17.64
CA ASN A 209 -5.09 -23.71 -17.25
C ASN A 209 -5.29 -25.21 -17.59
N PRO A 210 -5.57 -26.08 -16.59
CA PRO A 210 -5.77 -27.51 -16.83
C PRO A 210 -6.92 -27.83 -17.80
N MET A 211 -7.92 -26.96 -17.87
CA MET A 211 -9.12 -27.13 -18.70
C MET A 211 -8.97 -26.55 -20.11
N ASP A 212 -8.02 -25.64 -20.32
CA ASP A 212 -7.79 -24.95 -21.60
C ASP A 212 -6.31 -24.61 -21.77
N LYS A 213 -5.51 -25.65 -22.01
CA LYS A 213 -4.06 -25.51 -22.19
C LYS A 213 -3.76 -24.75 -23.47
N LYS A 214 -2.92 -23.73 -23.36
CA LYS A 214 -2.47 -22.95 -24.52
C LYS A 214 -1.10 -23.44 -25.01
N PRO A 215 -0.90 -23.58 -26.33
CA PRO A 215 0.35 -24.10 -26.89
C PRO A 215 1.55 -23.15 -26.68
N TYR A 216 1.29 -21.89 -26.35
CA TYR A 216 2.31 -20.89 -26.05
C TYR A 216 2.65 -20.79 -24.56
N GLU A 217 1.98 -21.54 -23.68
CA GLU A 217 2.27 -21.60 -22.25
C GLU A 217 3.13 -22.84 -21.95
N ASP A 218 4.29 -22.63 -21.35
CA ASP A 218 5.20 -23.70 -20.96
C ASP A 218 4.85 -24.20 -19.56
N ALA A 219 4.19 -25.36 -19.50
CA ALA A 219 3.81 -26.03 -18.27
C ALA A 219 5.00 -26.60 -17.47
N GLY A 220 6.22 -26.58 -18.02
CA GLY A 220 7.43 -27.05 -17.35
C GLY A 220 8.07 -26.03 -16.40
N TRP A 221 7.53 -24.81 -16.32
CA TRP A 221 8.10 -23.76 -15.49
C TRP A 221 7.83 -23.98 -14.00
N SER A 222 8.90 -23.93 -13.20
CA SER A 222 8.80 -23.98 -11.75
C SER A 222 8.44 -22.61 -11.16
N TYR A 223 7.50 -22.59 -10.22
CA TYR A 223 7.21 -21.42 -9.39
C TYR A 223 7.75 -21.66 -7.97
N PRO A 224 8.10 -20.60 -7.22
CA PRO A 224 8.47 -20.73 -5.81
C PRO A 224 7.36 -21.42 -5.01
N SER A 225 7.71 -22.35 -4.12
CA SER A 225 6.74 -23.15 -3.36
C SER A 225 5.91 -22.33 -2.36
N ASN A 226 6.33 -21.10 -2.07
CA ASN A 226 5.65 -20.16 -1.19
C ASN A 226 4.80 -19.13 -1.95
N MET A 227 4.66 -19.28 -3.28
CA MET A 227 3.81 -18.45 -4.11
C MET A 227 2.68 -19.30 -4.69
N ALA A 228 1.47 -18.73 -4.76
CA ALA A 228 0.35 -19.30 -5.46
C ALA A 228 0.60 -19.33 -6.98
N SER A 229 -0.10 -20.22 -7.68
CA SER A 229 -0.02 -20.26 -9.14
C SER A 229 -0.67 -19.01 -9.76
N PRO A 230 -0.26 -18.57 -10.96
CA PRO A 230 -0.92 -17.48 -11.67
C PRO A 230 -2.44 -17.63 -11.81
N LEU A 231 -2.91 -18.86 -12.04
CA LEU A 231 -4.34 -19.16 -12.12
C LEU A 231 -5.04 -18.98 -10.77
N ASP A 232 -4.47 -19.52 -9.69
CA ASP A 232 -5.01 -19.36 -8.34
C ASP A 232 -5.02 -17.90 -7.90
N ILE A 233 -4.01 -17.11 -8.29
CA ILE A 233 -3.97 -15.67 -8.03
C ILE A 233 -5.17 -14.97 -8.65
N LEU A 234 -5.51 -15.27 -9.91
CA LEU A 234 -6.68 -14.66 -10.55
C LEU A 234 -7.99 -15.09 -9.89
N ILE A 235 -8.15 -16.36 -9.56
CA ILE A 235 -9.38 -16.88 -8.96
C ILE A 235 -9.56 -16.34 -7.54
N GLU A 236 -8.61 -16.67 -6.66
CA GLU A 236 -8.71 -16.37 -5.24
C GLU A 236 -8.52 -14.88 -4.97
N GLY A 237 -7.64 -14.20 -5.72
CA GLY A 237 -7.50 -12.74 -5.64
C GLY A 237 -8.78 -12.01 -6.03
N SER A 238 -9.44 -12.43 -7.13
CA SER A 238 -10.73 -11.85 -7.53
C SER A 238 -11.83 -12.11 -6.52
N ASN A 239 -11.87 -13.31 -5.93
CA ASN A 239 -12.81 -13.64 -4.86
C ASN A 239 -12.59 -12.75 -3.63
N GLY A 240 -11.34 -12.59 -3.17
CA GLY A 240 -11.01 -11.78 -2.00
C GLY A 240 -11.31 -10.29 -2.19
N ALA A 241 -10.93 -9.71 -3.32
CA ALA A 241 -11.23 -8.32 -3.61
C ALA A 241 -12.75 -8.05 -3.72
N SER A 242 -13.48 -8.94 -4.39
CA SER A 242 -14.93 -8.84 -4.52
C SER A 242 -15.63 -9.02 -3.19
N ASP A 243 -15.17 -9.95 -2.34
CA ASP A 243 -15.72 -10.20 -1.02
C ASP A 243 -15.65 -8.94 -0.13
N TYR A 244 -14.49 -8.28 -0.07
CA TYR A 244 -14.35 -7.03 0.69
C TYR A 244 -15.22 -5.90 0.11
N GLY A 245 -15.14 -5.67 -1.21
CA GLY A 245 -15.90 -4.63 -1.89
C GLY A 245 -17.41 -4.80 -1.70
N ASN A 246 -17.93 -6.03 -1.85
CA ASN A 246 -19.34 -6.34 -1.67
C ASN A 246 -19.82 -6.14 -0.22
N LYS A 247 -19.00 -6.51 0.78
CA LYS A 247 -19.32 -6.30 2.20
C LYS A 247 -19.36 -4.83 2.59
N PHE A 248 -18.48 -4.02 2.01
CA PHE A 248 -18.45 -2.57 2.23
C PHE A 248 -19.46 -1.82 1.36
N GLY A 249 -19.93 -2.43 0.27
CA GLY A 249 -20.89 -1.83 -0.65
C GLY A 249 -20.25 -0.93 -1.70
N GLU A 250 -18.99 -1.19 -2.07
CA GLU A 250 -18.36 -0.50 -3.19
C GLU A 250 -18.52 -1.29 -4.50
N PRO A 251 -19.14 -0.70 -5.54
CA PRO A 251 -19.21 -1.34 -6.85
C PRO A 251 -17.85 -1.28 -7.57
N LEU A 252 -17.42 -2.41 -8.13
CA LEU A 252 -16.32 -2.47 -9.09
C LEU A 252 -16.86 -2.20 -10.50
N ILE A 253 -16.43 -1.11 -11.13
CA ILE A 253 -17.01 -0.63 -12.40
C ILE A 253 -16.10 -0.80 -13.60
N CYS A 254 -14.80 -1.00 -13.39
CA CYS A 254 -13.85 -1.24 -14.46
C CYS A 254 -12.62 -2.01 -13.97
N GLY A 255 -11.80 -2.45 -14.91
CA GLY A 255 -10.57 -3.16 -14.58
C GLY A 255 -9.82 -3.70 -15.79
N PHE A 256 -8.71 -4.38 -15.51
CA PHE A 256 -7.94 -5.09 -16.53
C PHE A 256 -7.38 -6.40 -15.98
N THR A 257 -7.06 -7.32 -16.89
CA THR A 257 -6.33 -8.54 -16.56
C THR A 257 -5.33 -8.83 -17.67
N ARG A 258 -4.10 -9.17 -17.28
CA ARG A 258 -3.03 -9.52 -18.21
C ARG A 258 -2.28 -10.73 -17.68
N SER A 259 -2.21 -11.77 -18.51
CA SER A 259 -1.27 -12.88 -18.33
C SER A 259 -0.07 -12.71 -19.26
N PHE A 260 1.15 -12.85 -18.76
CA PHE A 260 2.35 -12.84 -19.59
C PHE A 260 3.41 -13.76 -19.01
N GLY A 261 3.96 -14.62 -19.87
CA GLY A 261 5.13 -15.40 -19.58
C GLY A 261 5.86 -15.72 -20.88
N LEU A 262 7.15 -15.39 -20.96
CA LEU A 262 7.98 -15.65 -22.14
C LEU A 262 9.41 -15.99 -21.71
N ARG A 263 10.09 -16.88 -22.45
CA ARG A 263 11.56 -16.92 -22.49
C ARG A 263 12.05 -16.10 -23.68
N ASP A 264 12.88 -15.10 -23.41
CA ASP A 264 13.46 -14.29 -24.48
C ASP A 264 14.52 -15.08 -25.28
N ALA A 265 15.08 -14.44 -26.33
CA ALA A 265 16.08 -15.07 -27.18
C ALA A 265 17.38 -15.45 -26.44
N GLY A 266 17.64 -14.85 -25.26
CA GLY A 266 18.74 -15.20 -24.38
C GLY A 266 18.42 -16.35 -23.41
N GLY A 267 17.18 -16.85 -23.43
CA GLY A 267 16.70 -17.90 -22.53
C GLY A 267 16.21 -17.39 -21.17
N GLU A 268 16.25 -16.08 -20.93
CA GLU A 268 15.77 -15.47 -19.68
C GLU A 268 14.24 -15.51 -19.65
N ARG A 269 13.69 -16.01 -18.53
CA ARG A 269 12.25 -16.05 -18.30
C ARG A 269 11.79 -14.68 -17.77
N ARG A 270 10.81 -14.09 -18.44
CA ARG A 270 10.16 -12.83 -18.06
C ARG A 270 8.67 -13.07 -17.84
N GLU A 271 8.22 -12.80 -16.62
CA GLU A 271 6.89 -13.15 -16.15
C GLU A 271 6.56 -12.45 -14.81
N TRP A 272 5.27 -12.26 -14.53
CA TRP A 272 4.77 -11.87 -13.20
C TRP A 272 4.64 -13.10 -12.28
N VAL A 273 5.78 -13.53 -11.71
CA VAL A 273 5.81 -14.55 -10.64
C VAL A 273 5.29 -13.95 -9.33
N LYS A 274 5.67 -12.70 -9.05
CA LYS A 274 4.99 -11.83 -8.11
C LYS A 274 3.98 -11.01 -8.93
N PRO A 275 2.69 -11.06 -8.63
CA PRO A 275 1.65 -10.36 -9.40
C PRO A 275 1.76 -8.84 -9.28
#